data_AF-A0A1B9L4D4-F1
#
_entry.id   AF-A0A1B9L4D4-F1
#
_cell.length_a   1.000
_cell.length_b   1.000
_cell.length_c   1.000
_cell.angle_alpha   90.00
_cell.angle_beta   90.00
_cell.angle_gamma   90.00
#
_symmetry.space_group_name_H-M   'P 1'
#
loop_
_entity.id
_entity.type
_entity.pdbx_description
1 polymer ?
#
loop_
_entity_poly.entity_id
_entity_poly.type
_entity_poly.pdbx_seq_one_letter_code
_entity_poly.pdbx_strand_id
1 'polypeptide(L)'
;MDIEIAKNILKEFIIAMNHWEVHYYPLVKNDSSNDIRLKMMNDLNFIFNKFCTKKERKYGRQISLGCGNPPEYSPDEKILKIEELKGNKAAIYTQEQHGVEDQFRYTLHYTNHKWRIDKKEVYDDSDKKWKKYVL
;
A
#
# COMPACT_ATOMS: atom_id res chain seq x y z
N MET A 1 3.72 -11.29 -19.71
CA MET A 1 3.32 -10.33 -18.67
C MET A 1 4.61 -9.88 -18.01
N ASP A 2 4.96 -8.60 -18.10
CA ASP A 2 6.26 -8.15 -17.60
C ASP A 2 6.19 -7.93 -16.08
N ILE A 3 6.92 -8.76 -15.35
CA ILE A 3 6.98 -8.74 -13.89
C ILE A 3 7.71 -7.51 -13.35
N GLU A 4 8.62 -6.94 -14.14
CA GLU A 4 9.34 -5.71 -13.78
C GLU A 4 8.37 -4.51 -13.79
N ILE A 5 7.36 -4.52 -14.65
CA ILE A 5 6.27 -3.53 -14.59
C ILE A 5 5.49 -3.65 -13.28
N ALA A 6 5.23 -4.87 -12.80
CA ALA A 6 4.51 -5.08 -11.54
C ALA A 6 5.29 -4.48 -10.35
N LYS A 7 6.61 -4.71 -10.34
CA LYS A 7 7.54 -4.15 -9.38
C LYS A 7 7.57 -2.62 -9.40
N ASN A 8 7.63 -2.00 -10.58
CA ASN A 8 7.62 -0.54 -10.71
C ASN A 8 6.29 0.05 -10.24
N ILE A 9 5.15 -0.60 -10.56
CA ILE A 9 3.83 -0.20 -10.06
C ILE A 9 3.77 -0.22 -8.53
N LEU A 10 4.35 -1.24 -7.88
CA LEU A 10 4.40 -1.29 -6.42
C LEU A 10 5.26 -0.15 -5.86
N LYS A 11 6.44 0.10 -6.41
CA LYS A 11 7.32 1.20 -5.97
C LYS A 11 6.64 2.56 -6.08
N GLU A 12 6.01 2.84 -7.22
CA GLU A 12 5.28 4.09 -7.43
C GLU A 12 4.11 4.25 -6.44
N PHE A 13 3.41 3.16 -6.12
CA PHE A 13 2.37 3.16 -5.11
C PHE A 13 2.91 3.49 -3.72
N ILE A 14 3.99 2.84 -3.29
CA ILE A 14 4.61 3.07 -1.97
C ILE A 14 5.05 4.55 -1.87
N ILE A 15 5.69 5.10 -2.91
CA ILE A 15 6.08 6.52 -2.95
C ILE A 15 4.86 7.44 -2.86
N ALA A 16 3.80 7.15 -3.61
CA ALA A 16 2.58 7.95 -3.59
C ALA A 16 1.90 7.93 -2.21
N MET A 17 1.85 6.76 -1.56
CA MET A 17 1.31 6.61 -0.21
C MET A 17 2.17 7.32 0.83
N ASN A 18 3.50 7.21 0.75
CA ASN A 18 4.40 7.93 1.64
C ASN A 18 4.21 9.45 1.53
N HIS A 19 4.17 10.00 0.31
CA HIS A 19 3.93 11.43 0.11
C HIS A 19 2.58 11.87 0.69
N TRP A 20 1.54 11.05 0.53
CA TRP A 20 0.23 11.32 1.13
C TRP A 20 0.32 11.36 2.66
N GLU A 21 0.96 10.38 3.30
CA GLU A 21 1.10 10.33 4.76
C GLU A 21 1.92 11.50 5.31
N VAL A 22 3.08 11.79 4.70
CA VAL A 22 3.97 12.88 5.10
C VAL A 22 3.29 14.23 4.94
N HIS A 23 2.51 14.43 3.86
CA HIS A 23 1.78 15.67 3.64
C HIS A 23 0.68 15.89 4.68
N TYR A 24 -0.12 14.86 4.97
CA TYR A 24 -1.33 15.02 5.76
C TYR A 24 -1.13 14.84 7.27
N TYR A 25 -0.13 14.06 7.71
CA TYR A 25 0.16 13.87 9.14
C TYR A 25 0.25 15.18 9.95
N PRO A 26 1.05 16.20 9.55
CA PRO A 26 1.12 17.45 10.30
C PRO A 26 -0.17 18.26 10.21
N LEU A 27 -0.95 18.12 9.13
CA LEU A 27 -2.22 18.83 8.96
C LEU A 27 -3.28 18.29 9.93
N VAL A 28 -3.49 16.98 9.96
CA VAL A 28 -4.50 16.36 10.85
C VAL A 28 -4.14 16.44 12.33
N LYS A 29 -2.84 16.55 12.63
CA LYS A 29 -2.37 16.74 14.01
C LYS A 29 -2.76 18.11 14.56
N ASN A 30 -2.82 19.13 13.69
CA ASN A 30 -3.07 20.52 14.08
C ASN A 30 -4.50 20.98 13.77
N ASP A 31 -5.18 20.34 12.81
CA ASP A 31 -6.54 20.66 12.40
C ASP A 31 -7.31 19.39 12.00
N SER A 32 -8.39 19.10 12.73
CA SER A 32 -9.26 17.95 12.52
C SER A 32 -10.50 18.28 11.68
N SER A 33 -10.51 19.42 10.98
CA SER A 33 -11.62 19.87 10.16
C SER A 33 -12.04 18.86 9.09
N ASN A 34 -13.34 18.85 8.79
CA ASN A 34 -13.90 18.00 7.74
C ASN A 34 -13.30 18.30 6.37
N ASP A 35 -12.89 19.55 6.11
CA ASP A 35 -12.29 19.95 4.83
C ASP A 35 -10.95 19.26 4.58
N ILE A 36 -10.09 19.15 5.60
CA ILE A 36 -8.84 18.40 5.49
C ILE A 36 -9.13 16.92 5.26
N ARG A 37 -10.08 16.35 6.00
CA ARG A 37 -10.47 14.93 5.84
C ARG A 37 -11.02 14.64 4.44
N LEU A 38 -11.79 15.56 3.85
CA LEU A 38 -12.31 15.43 2.49
C LEU A 38 -11.18 15.46 1.46
N LYS A 39 -10.22 16.38 1.59
CA LYS A 39 -9.04 16.45 0.71
C LYS A 39 -8.19 15.17 0.80
N MET A 40 -7.89 14.73 2.03
CA MET A 40 -7.20 13.47 2.29
C MET A 40 -7.87 12.28 1.58
N MET A 41 -9.19 12.17 1.72
CA MET A 41 -9.96 11.08 1.13
C MET A 41 -9.93 11.15 -0.40
N ASN A 42 -10.05 12.35 -0.98
CA ASN A 42 -10.02 12.52 -2.44
C ASN A 42 -8.65 12.16 -3.03
N ASP A 43 -7.55 12.60 -2.41
CA ASP A 43 -6.20 12.28 -2.88
C ASP A 43 -5.90 10.79 -2.72
N LEU A 44 -6.33 10.19 -1.61
CA LEU A 44 -6.21 8.75 -1.40
C LEU A 44 -7.02 7.95 -2.43
N ASN A 45 -8.24 8.39 -2.74
CA ASN A 45 -9.06 7.80 -3.79
C ASN A 45 -8.38 7.89 -5.16
N PHE A 46 -7.71 9.00 -5.46
CA PHE A 46 -6.94 9.15 -6.68
C PHE A 46 -5.78 8.14 -6.77
N ILE A 47 -5.01 7.96 -5.70
CA ILE A 47 -3.95 6.96 -5.60
C ILE A 47 -4.53 5.55 -5.82
N PHE A 48 -5.60 5.20 -5.10
CA PHE A 48 -6.21 3.87 -5.20
C PHE A 48 -6.78 3.58 -6.58
N ASN A 49 -7.41 4.57 -7.22
CA ASN A 49 -7.91 4.44 -8.60
C ASN A 49 -6.77 4.23 -9.62
N LYS A 50 -5.60 4.81 -9.36
CA LYS A 50 -4.42 4.68 -10.22
C LYS A 50 -3.73 3.33 -10.06
N PHE A 51 -3.55 2.84 -8.83
CA PHE A 51 -2.67 1.71 -8.54
C PHE A 51 -3.39 0.42 -8.14
N CYS A 52 -4.58 0.49 -7.55
CA CYS A 52 -5.21 -0.66 -6.91
C CYS A 52 -6.34 -1.26 -7.76
N THR A 53 -6.71 -2.51 -7.49
CA THR A 53 -7.87 -3.15 -8.12
C THR A 53 -9.16 -2.43 -7.71
N LYS A 54 -10.10 -2.28 -8.66
CA LYS A 54 -11.43 -1.71 -8.40
C LYS A 54 -12.29 -2.76 -7.70
N LYS A 55 -12.28 -2.76 -6.38
CA LYS A 55 -13.16 -3.59 -5.54
C LYS A 55 -13.52 -2.84 -4.28
N GLU A 56 -14.69 -3.14 -3.73
CA GLU A 56 -15.08 -2.64 -2.43
C GLU A 56 -14.12 -3.19 -1.36
N ARG A 57 -13.60 -2.29 -0.53
CA ARG A 57 -12.72 -2.64 0.59
C ARG A 57 -13.51 -2.39 1.87
N LYS A 58 -14.00 -3.46 2.51
CA LYS A 58 -14.69 -3.39 3.82
C LYS A 58 -13.82 -2.85 4.96
N TYR A 59 -12.50 -2.91 4.76
CA TYR A 59 -11.46 -2.40 5.66
C TYR A 59 -10.33 -1.86 4.77
N GLY A 60 -9.75 -0.71 5.11
CA GLY A 60 -8.74 -0.04 4.27
C GLY A 60 -8.50 1.41 4.68
N ARG A 61 -7.43 2.02 4.17
CA ARG A 61 -7.10 3.44 4.41
C ARG A 61 -8.21 4.38 3.93
N GLN A 62 -8.97 3.98 2.91
CA GLN A 62 -10.14 4.72 2.41
C GLN A 62 -11.28 4.79 3.44
N ILE A 63 -11.31 3.89 4.45
CA ILE A 63 -12.29 3.89 5.54
C ILE A 63 -11.71 4.58 6.79
N SER A 64 -10.42 4.38 7.07
CA SER A 64 -9.72 5.02 8.18
C SER A 64 -8.53 5.81 7.63
N LEU A 65 -8.66 7.13 7.58
CA LEU A 65 -7.65 8.07 7.06
C LEU A 65 -6.43 8.24 8.00
N GLY A 66 -6.03 7.18 8.70
CA GLY A 66 -4.89 7.21 9.61
C GLY A 66 -3.58 7.39 8.85
N CYS A 67 -2.86 8.46 9.17
CA CYS A 67 -1.47 8.68 8.80
C CYS A 67 -0.66 8.83 10.11
N GLY A 68 0.53 8.22 10.14
CA GLY A 68 1.40 8.16 11.32
C GLY A 68 2.72 8.91 11.11
N ASN A 69 3.47 9.06 12.20
CA ASN A 69 4.88 9.42 12.16
C ASN A 69 5.65 8.44 13.07
N PRO A 70 6.53 7.59 12.53
CA PRO A 70 6.93 7.52 11.12
C PRO A 70 5.78 7.10 10.17
N PRO A 71 5.86 7.45 8.87
CA PRO A 71 4.94 6.94 7.85
C PRO A 71 4.95 5.41 7.82
N GLU A 72 3.81 4.80 7.49
CA GLU A 72 3.70 3.35 7.32
C GLU A 72 4.27 2.89 5.98
N TYR A 73 4.18 3.73 4.96
CA TYR A 73 4.79 3.43 3.66
C TYR A 73 6.16 4.07 3.57
N SER A 74 7.19 3.27 3.31
CA SER A 74 8.56 3.77 3.23
C SER A 74 9.15 3.61 1.83
N PRO A 75 9.58 4.68 1.14
CA PRO A 75 10.15 4.59 -0.20
C PRO A 75 11.42 3.73 -0.32
N ASP A 76 12.09 3.46 0.80
CA ASP A 76 13.26 2.61 0.91
C ASP A 76 12.93 1.15 1.26
N GLU A 77 11.64 0.78 1.32
CA GLU A 77 11.19 -0.62 1.46
C GLU A 77 11.95 -1.53 0.50
N LYS A 78 12.68 -2.49 1.06
CA LYS A 78 13.53 -3.39 0.29
C LYS A 78 12.69 -4.50 -0.31
N ILE A 79 12.77 -4.69 -1.62
CA ILE A 79 12.16 -5.84 -2.29
C ILE A 79 13.02 -7.07 -2.03
N LEU A 80 12.46 -8.06 -1.33
CA LEU A 80 13.12 -9.31 -0.96
C LEU A 80 13.02 -10.36 -2.07
N LYS A 81 11.81 -10.57 -2.60
CA LYS A 81 11.55 -11.54 -3.67
C LYS A 81 10.30 -11.17 -4.45
N ILE A 82 10.21 -11.70 -5.67
CA ILE A 82 9.03 -11.64 -6.52
C ILE A 82 8.68 -13.06 -6.94
N GLU A 83 7.41 -13.43 -6.80
CA GLU A 83 6.89 -14.76 -7.10
C GLU A 83 5.72 -14.63 -8.07
N GLU A 84 5.81 -15.27 -9.23
CA GLU A 84 4.68 -15.40 -10.14
C GLU A 84 3.68 -16.40 -9.58
N LEU A 85 2.41 -15.98 -9.52
CA LEU A 85 1.32 -16.78 -8.99
C LEU A 85 0.39 -17.20 -10.14
N LYS A 86 -0.37 -18.28 -9.91
CA LYS A 86 -1.41 -18.72 -10.85
C LYS A 86 -2.46 -17.62 -11.07
N GLY A 87 -2.98 -17.54 -12.30
CA GLY A 87 -4.08 -16.65 -12.65
C GLY A 87 -3.66 -15.18 -12.81
N ASN A 88 -2.57 -14.91 -13.54
CA ASN A 88 -2.09 -13.56 -13.87
C ASN A 88 -1.78 -12.70 -12.64
N LYS A 89 -1.24 -13.32 -11.59
CA LYS A 89 -0.94 -12.65 -10.33
C LYS A 89 0.55 -12.71 -10.04
N ALA A 90 1.01 -11.78 -9.21
CA ALA A 90 2.36 -11.79 -8.66
C ALA A 90 2.30 -11.47 -7.16
N ALA A 91 3.14 -12.10 -6.37
CA ALA A 91 3.43 -11.69 -5.00
C ALA A 91 4.79 -11.01 -4.96
N ILE A 92 4.83 -9.81 -4.41
CA ILE A 92 6.07 -9.06 -4.16
C ILE A 92 6.22 -8.93 -2.66
N TYR A 93 7.39 -9.34 -2.17
CA TYR A 93 7.71 -9.35 -0.75
C TYR A 93 8.64 -8.19 -0.46
N THR A 94 8.28 -7.38 0.52
CA THR A 94 9.08 -6.24 0.96
C THR A 94 9.41 -6.33 2.44
N GLN A 95 10.40 -5.57 2.86
CA GLN A 95 10.77 -5.41 4.25
C GLN A 95 11.03 -3.93 4.53
N GLU A 96 10.39 -3.39 5.55
CA GLU A 96 10.73 -2.07 6.07
C GLU A 96 12.18 -2.07 6.56
N GLN A 97 12.90 -0.98 6.29
CA GLN A 97 14.30 -0.83 6.71
C GLN A 97 14.43 -0.04 8.03
N HIS A 98 13.32 0.46 8.56
CA HIS A 98 13.29 1.37 9.71
C HIS A 98 12.20 0.91 10.69
N GLY A 99 12.50 0.91 11.98
CA GLY A 99 11.53 0.51 13.02
C GLY A 99 11.53 -0.99 13.29
N VAL A 100 10.36 -1.63 13.21
CA VAL A 100 10.14 -3.04 13.60
C VAL A 100 10.57 -4.03 12.51
N GLU A 101 11.04 -3.52 11.36
CA GLU A 101 11.47 -4.32 10.19
C GLU A 101 10.38 -5.27 9.67
N ASP A 102 9.13 -4.81 9.72
CA ASP A 102 7.97 -5.59 9.28
C ASP A 102 8.13 -6.06 7.84
N GLN A 103 7.74 -7.32 7.59
CA GLN A 103 7.70 -7.89 6.25
C GLN A 103 6.29 -7.80 5.69
N PHE A 104 6.18 -7.29 4.46
CA PHE A 104 4.92 -7.24 3.74
C PHE A 104 4.93 -8.14 2.51
N ARG A 105 3.73 -8.60 2.14
CA ARG A 105 3.44 -9.29 0.90
C ARG A 105 2.34 -8.55 0.15
N TYR A 106 2.70 -7.99 -1.00
CA TYR A 106 1.76 -7.36 -1.92
C TYR A 106 1.37 -8.36 -3.01
N THR A 107 0.08 -8.62 -3.16
CA THR A 107 -0.41 -9.36 -4.33
C THR A 107 -0.88 -8.38 -5.39
N LEU A 108 -0.29 -8.46 -6.57
CA LEU A 108 -0.70 -7.72 -7.74
C LEU A 108 -1.45 -8.66 -8.70
N HIS A 109 -2.43 -8.11 -9.41
CA HIS A 109 -3.23 -8.82 -10.40
C HIS A 109 -3.14 -8.06 -11.73
N TYR A 110 -2.78 -8.78 -12.78
CA TYR A 110 -2.76 -8.25 -14.13
C TYR A 110 -4.15 -8.39 -14.76
N THR A 111 -4.82 -7.26 -14.91
CA THR A 111 -6.20 -7.17 -15.42
C THR A 111 -6.32 -5.96 -16.32
N ASN A 112 -7.14 -6.05 -17.37
CA ASN A 112 -7.34 -4.96 -18.33
C ASN A 112 -6.01 -4.37 -18.84
N HIS A 113 -5.05 -5.25 -19.14
CA HIS A 113 -3.72 -4.91 -19.63
C HIS A 113 -2.85 -4.07 -18.67
N LYS A 114 -3.16 -4.08 -17.37
CA LYS A 114 -2.42 -3.32 -16.35
C LYS A 114 -2.24 -4.14 -15.07
N TRP A 115 -1.08 -3.98 -14.45
CA TRP A 115 -0.87 -4.44 -13.08
C TRP A 115 -1.60 -3.53 -12.10
N ARG A 116 -2.25 -4.15 -11.11
CA ARG A 116 -2.97 -3.48 -10.03
C ARG A 116 -2.73 -4.17 -8.71
N ILE A 117 -2.55 -3.40 -7.64
CA ILE A 117 -2.38 -3.94 -6.29
C ILE A 117 -3.74 -4.40 -5.77
N ASP A 118 -3.82 -5.68 -5.39
CA ASP A 118 -5.05 -6.32 -4.96
C ASP A 118 -5.15 -6.46 -3.44
N LYS A 119 -4.04 -6.80 -2.76
CA LYS A 119 -3.96 -6.89 -1.30
C LYS A 119 -2.55 -6.64 -0.78
N LYS A 120 -2.47 -6.13 0.46
CA LYS A 120 -1.27 -6.06 1.32
C LYS A 120 -1.50 -7.01 2.50
N GLU A 121 -0.46 -7.74 2.87
CA GLU A 121 -0.44 -8.66 4.01
C GLU A 121 0.85 -8.41 4.80
N VAL A 122 0.80 -8.56 6.12
CA VAL A 122 1.97 -8.47 7.01
C VAL A 122 2.33 -9.87 7.51
N TYR A 123 3.62 -10.13 7.68
CA TYR A 123 4.08 -11.38 8.30
C TYR A 123 3.92 -11.29 9.81
N ASP A 124 3.26 -12.28 10.41
CA ASP A 124 3.17 -12.42 11.85
C ASP A 124 4.14 -13.52 12.30
N ASP A 125 5.19 -13.12 13.01
CA ASP A 125 6.24 -14.02 13.52
C ASP A 125 5.72 -14.99 14.58
N SER A 126 4.71 -14.59 15.36
CA SER A 126 4.15 -15.43 16.44
C SER A 126 3.35 -16.59 15.86
N ASP A 127 2.51 -16.32 14.86
CA ASP A 127 1.68 -17.33 14.20
C ASP A 127 2.35 -17.96 12.96
N LYS A 128 3.52 -17.46 12.55
CA LYS A 128 4.26 -17.82 11.33
C LYS A 128 3.40 -17.76 10.07
N LYS A 129 2.53 -16.74 9.97
CA LYS A 129 1.50 -16.62 8.93
C LYS A 129 1.41 -15.22 8.38
N TRP A 130 1.00 -15.13 7.11
CA TRP A 130 0.62 -13.86 6.49
C TRP A 130 -0.79 -13.48 6.91
N LYS A 131 -0.93 -12.32 7.55
CA LYS A 131 -2.22 -11.75 7.95
C LYS A 131 -2.60 -10.61 7.02
N LYS A 132 -3.90 -10.48 6.73
CA LYS A 132 -4.41 -9.36 5.92
C LYS A 132 -4.05 -8.05 6.61
N TYR A 133 -3.44 -7.13 5.86
CA TYR A 133 -3.08 -5.81 6.35
C TYR A 133 -3.86 -4.73 5.60
N VAL A 134 -3.89 -3.54 6.18
CA VAL A 134 -4.58 -2.39 5.59
C VAL A 134 -3.81 -1.97 4.34
N LEU A 135 -4.50 -1.93 3.19
CA LEU A 135 -4.08 -1.15 2.03
C LEU A 135 -4.45 0.30 2.27
#